data_AF-A0A1Y2FQE4-F1
#
_entry.id   AF-A0A1Y2FQE4-F1
#
_cell.length_a   1.000
_cell.length_b   1.000
_cell.length_c   1.000
_cell.angle_alpha   90.00
_cell.angle_beta   90.00
_cell.angle_gamma   90.00
#
_symmetry.space_group_name_H-M   'P 1'
#
loop_
_entity.id
_entity.type
_entity.pdbx_description
1 polymer ?
#
loop_
_entity_poly.entity_id
_entity_poly.type
_entity_poly.pdbx_seq_one_letter_code
_entity_poly.pdbx_strand_id
1 'polypeptide(L)'
;MDQFGCIDYEGQERALDLMNYSLLASTLLSFFIGFIRHDVWLAVYVFLALSALCLAAIVPPWPYLNQAKETYTWIPSRYQAALKNLQAQLDGEETGKAAK
;
A
#
# COMPACT_ATOMS: atom_id res chain seq x y z
N MET A 1 14.29 -4.55 13.86
CA MET A 1 13.14 -5.21 13.22
C MET A 1 11.93 -4.28 13.25
N ASP A 2 11.69 -3.31 12.37
CA ASP A 2 12.47 -2.46 11.45
C ASP A 2 11.56 -1.26 11.11
N GLN A 3 12.17 -0.14 10.74
CA GLN A 3 11.59 1.20 10.52
C GLN A 3 10.71 1.33 9.25
N PHE A 4 9.98 0.29 8.86
CA PHE A 4 9.04 0.38 7.75
C PHE A 4 7.81 1.15 8.23
N GLY A 5 7.66 2.41 7.79
CA GLY A 5 6.42 3.16 7.98
C GLY A 5 5.24 2.30 7.59
N CYS A 6 4.14 2.35 8.37
CA CYS A 6 2.96 1.50 8.20
C CYS A 6 2.66 1.23 6.72
N ILE A 7 3.01 0.02 6.27
CA ILE A 7 2.74 -0.43 4.91
C ILE A 7 1.21 -0.51 4.78
N ASP A 8 0.66 0.17 3.77
CA ASP A 8 -0.78 0.09 3.44
C ASP A 8 -1.09 -1.29 2.85
N TYR A 9 -1.30 -2.26 3.73
CA TYR A 9 -1.58 -3.66 3.37
C TYR A 9 -2.90 -3.77 2.61
N GLU A 10 -3.94 -3.08 3.08
CA GLU A 10 -5.30 -3.23 2.52
C GLU A 10 -5.43 -2.57 1.14
N GLY A 11 -4.79 -1.41 0.92
CA GLY A 11 -4.67 -0.81 -0.39
C GLY A 11 -3.88 -1.68 -1.38
N GLN A 12 -2.77 -2.28 -0.92
CA GLN A 12 -1.98 -3.20 -1.74
C GLN A 12 -2.72 -4.50 -2.08
N GLU A 13 -3.45 -5.09 -1.14
CA GLU A 13 -4.26 -6.30 -1.36
C GLU A 13 -5.32 -6.06 -2.43
N ARG A 14 -6.06 -4.95 -2.35
CA ARG A 14 -7.05 -4.60 -3.37
C ARG A 14 -6.44 -4.30 -4.73
N ALA A 15 -5.28 -3.65 -4.76
CA ALA A 15 -4.56 -3.40 -6.00
C ALA A 15 -4.10 -4.72 -6.66
N LEU A 16 -3.64 -5.69 -5.86
CA LEU A 16 -3.27 -7.03 -6.33
C LEU A 16 -4.48 -7.80 -6.87
N ASP A 17 -5.61 -7.77 -6.17
CA ASP A 17 -6.85 -8.43 -6.64
C ASP A 17 -7.33 -7.82 -7.96
N LEU A 18 -7.36 -6.50 -8.05
CA LEU A 18 -7.75 -5.80 -9.28
C LEU A 18 -6.80 -6.12 -10.44
N MET A 19 -5.49 -6.22 -10.18
CA MET A 19 -4.50 -6.62 -11.17
C MET A 19 -4.73 -8.05 -11.65
N ASN A 20 -4.97 -8.98 -10.73
CA ASN A 20 -5.25 -10.37 -11.07
C ASN A 20 -6.51 -10.48 -11.93
N TYR A 21 -7.64 -9.91 -11.49
CA TYR A 21 -8.89 -10.01 -12.25
C TYR A 21 -8.81 -9.32 -13.63
N SER A 22 -8.17 -8.15 -13.70
CA SER A 22 -8.03 -7.42 -14.96
C SER A 22 -7.14 -8.14 -15.97
N LEU A 23 -6.01 -8.74 -15.54
CA LEU A 23 -5.14 -9.54 -16.41
C LEU A 23 -5.82 -10.83 -16.87
N LEU A 24 -6.57 -11.50 -15.99
CA LEU A 24 -7.33 -12.71 -16.33
C LEU A 24 -8.39 -12.40 -17.40
N ALA A 25 -9.17 -11.33 -17.19
CA ALA A 25 -10.14 -10.86 -18.17
C ALA A 25 -9.49 -10.47 -19.50
N SER A 26 -8.35 -9.78 -19.45
CA SER A 26 -7.60 -9.36 -20.64
C SER A 26 -7.08 -10.56 -21.45
N THR A 27 -6.63 -11.61 -20.76
CA THR A 27 -6.17 -12.86 -21.38
C THR A 27 -7.31 -13.55 -22.13
N LEU A 28 -8.46 -13.71 -21.47
CA LEU A 28 -9.64 -14.32 -22.09
C LEU A 28 -10.12 -13.52 -23.30
N LEU A 29 -10.23 -12.19 -23.15
CA LEU A 29 -10.69 -11.30 -24.21
C LEU A 29 -9.76 -11.33 -25.43
N SER A 30 -8.44 -11.22 -25.20
CA SER A 30 -7.43 -11.35 -26.24
C SER A 30 -7.53 -12.69 -26.98
N PHE A 31 -7.64 -13.79 -26.23
CA PHE A 31 -7.74 -15.12 -26.80
C PHE A 31 -8.96 -15.26 -27.71
N PHE A 32 -10.15 -14.83 -27.27
CA PHE A 32 -11.36 -14.91 -28.09
C PHE A 32 -11.28 -14.05 -29.35
N ILE A 33 -10.74 -12.83 -29.26
CA ILE A 33 -10.58 -11.94 -30.41
C ILE A 33 -9.62 -12.56 -31.44
N GLY A 34 -8.48 -13.08 -30.98
CA GLY A 34 -7.53 -13.77 -31.84
C GLY A 34 -8.09 -15.04 -32.47
N PHE A 35 -8.85 -15.82 -31.69
CA PHE A 35 -9.47 -17.06 -32.14
C PHE A 35 -10.50 -16.82 -33.25
N ILE A 36 -11.40 -15.86 -33.08
CA ILE A 36 -12.43 -15.51 -34.09
C ILE A 36 -11.77 -15.01 -35.38
N ARG A 37 -10.63 -14.31 -35.27
CA ARG A 37 -9.89 -13.77 -36.42
C ARG A 37 -8.89 -14.75 -37.02
N HIS A 38 -8.67 -15.91 -36.39
CA HIS A 38 -7.61 -16.87 -36.71
C HIS A 38 -6.21 -16.22 -36.81
N ASP A 39 -5.96 -15.17 -36.03
CA ASP A 39 -4.72 -14.40 -36.05
C ASP A 39 -4.11 -14.33 -34.65
N VAL A 40 -2.98 -15.01 -34.49
CA VAL A 40 -2.24 -15.07 -33.22
C VAL A 40 -1.57 -13.74 -32.89
N TRP A 41 -1.13 -12.99 -33.90
CA TRP A 41 -0.48 -11.69 -33.68
C TRP A 41 -1.49 -10.66 -33.19
N LEU A 42 -2.71 -10.70 -33.71
CA LEU A 42 -3.80 -9.87 -33.22
C LEU A 42 -4.10 -10.16 -31.73
N ALA A 43 -4.13 -11.43 -31.33
CA ALA A 43 -4.29 -11.80 -29.92
C ALA A 43 -3.19 -11.17 -29.05
N VAL A 44 -1.93 -11.33 -29.47
CA VAL A 44 -0.78 -10.81 -28.73
C VAL A 44 -0.85 -9.29 -28.61
N TYR A 45 -1.14 -8.56 -29.70
CA TYR A 45 -1.26 -7.10 -29.66
C TYR A 45 -2.42 -6.63 -28.76
N VAL A 46 -3.56 -7.32 -28.81
CA VAL A 46 -4.70 -7.00 -27.94
C VAL A 46 -4.35 -7.24 -26.47
N PHE A 47 -3.70 -8.36 -26.15
CA PHE A 47 -3.26 -8.64 -24.77
C PHE A 47 -2.25 -7.61 -24.28
N LEU A 48 -1.30 -7.21 -25.14
CA LEU A 48 -0.27 -6.24 -24.80
C LEU A 48 -0.87 -4.83 -24.60
N ALA A 49 -1.84 -4.45 -25.41
CA ALA A 49 -2.59 -3.21 -25.23
C ALA A 49 -3.40 -3.23 -23.91
N LEU A 50 -4.11 -4.32 -23.62
CA LEU A 50 -4.91 -4.44 -22.40
C LEU A 50 -4.06 -4.50 -21.13
N SER A 51 -2.93 -5.19 -21.16
CA SER A 51 -1.98 -5.23 -20.03
C SER A 51 -1.33 -3.86 -19.79
N ALA A 52 -0.95 -3.13 -20.85
CA ALA A 52 -0.47 -1.75 -20.72
C ALA A 52 -1.52 -0.83 -20.11
N LEU A 53 -2.80 -0.99 -20.48
CA LEU A 53 -3.91 -0.28 -19.84
C LEU A 53 -4.07 -0.64 -18.36
N CYS A 54 -3.92 -1.93 -17.99
CA CYS A 54 -3.96 -2.36 -16.59
C CYS A 54 -2.83 -1.72 -15.77
N LEU A 55 -1.62 -1.67 -16.32
CA LEU A 55 -0.49 -1.00 -15.67
C LEU A 55 -0.78 0.49 -15.46
N ALA A 56 -1.25 1.19 -16.50
CA ALA A 56 -1.61 2.60 -16.39
C ALA A 56 -2.75 2.86 -15.37
N ALA A 57 -3.68 1.92 -15.23
CA ALA A 57 -4.81 2.04 -14.32
C ALA A 57 -4.51 1.65 -12.87
N ILE A 58 -3.52 0.79 -12.60
CA ILE A 58 -3.28 0.23 -11.26
C ILE A 58 -1.97 0.72 -10.64
N VAL A 59 -0.92 0.91 -11.45
CA VAL A 59 0.42 1.29 -10.96
C VAL A 59 0.47 2.68 -10.32
N PRO A 60 -0.21 3.72 -10.86
CA PRO A 60 -0.18 5.02 -10.20
C PRO A 60 -0.84 4.94 -8.81
N PRO A 61 -0.36 5.71 -7.83
CA PRO A 61 -0.92 5.73 -6.48
C PRO A 61 -2.26 6.49 -6.46
N TRP A 62 -3.28 5.91 -7.09
CA TRP A 62 -4.60 6.52 -7.17
C TRP A 62 -5.23 6.62 -5.78
N PRO A 63 -5.90 7.74 -5.47
CA PRO A 63 -6.51 7.94 -4.15
C PRO A 63 -7.61 6.92 -3.80
N TYR A 64 -8.13 6.19 -4.79
CA TYR A 64 -9.06 5.08 -4.58
C TYR A 64 -8.36 3.78 -4.16
N LEU A 65 -7.15 3.52 -4.67
CA LEU A 65 -6.35 2.31 -4.37
C LEU A 65 -5.36 2.54 -3.22
N ASN A 66 -5.13 3.79 -2.83
CA ASN A 66 -4.26 4.18 -1.75
C ASN A 66 -5.11 4.62 -0.54
N GLN A 67 -5.23 3.75 0.45
CA GLN A 67 -5.98 4.01 1.68
C GLN A 67 -5.13 4.62 2.79
N ALA A 68 -3.90 5.06 2.49
CA ALA A 68 -3.00 5.79 3.39
C ALA A 68 -3.51 7.18 3.85
N LYS A 69 -4.84 7.36 3.94
CA LYS A 69 -5.55 8.46 4.57
C LYS A 69 -5.82 8.24 6.06
N GLU A 70 -5.48 7.07 6.59
CA GLU A 70 -5.37 6.84 8.05
C GLU A 70 -4.35 7.83 8.60
N THR A 71 -4.87 8.91 9.18
CA THR A 71 -4.11 9.96 9.84
C THR A 71 -3.22 9.30 10.87
N TYR A 72 -1.91 9.34 10.63
CA TYR A 72 -0.90 8.88 11.57
C TYR A 72 -1.06 9.61 12.90
N THR A 73 -1.88 9.05 13.80
CA THR A 73 -1.84 9.36 15.22
C THR A 73 -0.54 8.74 15.68
N TRP A 74 0.53 9.53 15.67
CA TRP A 74 1.88 9.07 15.93
C TRP A 74 1.89 8.23 17.19
N ILE A 75 2.11 6.93 17.05
CA ILE A 75 2.38 6.09 18.20
C ILE A 75 3.72 6.64 18.73
N PRO A 76 3.78 7.18 19.95
CA PRO A 76 5.05 7.64 20.49
C PRO A 76 5.99 6.45 20.42
N SER A 77 7.15 6.66 19.78
CA SER A 77 8.15 5.59 19.70
C SER A 77 8.39 5.07 21.12
N ARG A 78 8.69 3.78 21.29
CA ARG A 78 8.99 3.22 22.61
C ARG A 78 10.05 4.05 23.36
N TYR A 79 10.93 4.69 22.59
CA TYR A 79 11.87 5.71 23.06
C TYR A 79 11.19 6.97 23.61
N GLN A 80 10.24 7.60 22.91
CA GLN A 80 9.47 8.73 23.43
C GLN A 80 8.63 8.38 24.67
N ALA A 81 8.06 7.18 24.74
CA ALA A 81 7.36 6.70 25.93
C ALA A 81 8.32 6.52 27.12
N ALA A 82 9.51 5.97 26.87
CA ALA A 82 10.56 5.85 27.89
C ALA A 82 11.07 7.22 28.37
N LEU A 83 11.27 8.18 27.46
CA LEU A 83 11.66 9.55 27.80
C LEU A 83 10.61 10.24 28.68
N LYS A 84 9.31 10.11 28.35
CA LYS A 84 8.25 10.67 29.20
C LYS A 84 8.28 10.11 30.62
N ASN A 85 8.49 8.80 30.76
CA ASN A 85 8.58 8.16 32.08
C ASN A 85 9.82 8.60 32.85
N LEU A 86 10.97 8.74 32.18
CA LEU A 86 12.19 9.26 32.79
C LEU A 86 12.02 10.72 33.23
N GLN A 87 11.38 11.54 32.40
CA GLN A 87 11.14 12.95 32.71
C GLN A 87 10.19 13.10 33.91
N ALA A 88 9.13 12.29 33.96
CA ALA A 88 8.23 12.24 35.13
C ALA A 88 8.93 11.78 36.42
N GLN A 89 9.93 10.90 36.33
CA GLN A 89 10.74 10.50 37.49
C GLN A 89 11.69 11.61 37.96
N LEU A 90 12.32 12.32 37.02
CA LEU A 90 13.21 13.45 37.32
C LEU A 90 12.44 14.60 37.97
N ASP A 91 11.26 14.95 37.47
CA ASP A 91 10.40 15.99 38.05
C ASP A 91 9.92 15.62 39.46
N GLY A 92 9.65 14.34 39.72
CA GLY A 92 9.31 13.82 41.05
C GLY A 92 10.48 13.83 42.04
N GLU A 93 11.71 13.64 41.58
CA GLU A 93 12.91 13.69 42.43
C GLU A 93 13.26 15.14 42.82
N GLU A 94 13.21 16.07 41.87
CA GLU A 94 13.50 17.49 42.08
C GLU A 94 12.51 18.13 43.09
N THR A 95 11.23 17.76 43.02
CA THR A 95 10.20 18.24 43.96
C THR A 95 10.36 17.70 45.38
N GLY A 96 10.83 16.45 45.52
CA GLY A 96 11.16 15.86 46.83
C GLY A 96 12.42 16.46 47.47
N LYS A 97 13.36 16.95 46.66
CA LYS A 97 14.59 17.63 47.09
C LYS A 97 14.34 19.08 47.52
N ALA A 98 13.42 19.78 46.87
CA ALA A 98 13.04 21.15 47.20
C ALA A 98 12.18 21.27 48.47
N ALA A 99 11.55 20.18 48.92
CA ALA A 99 10.69 20.13 50.10
C ALA A 99 11.43 19.76 51.40
N LYS A 100 12.75 19.60 51.36
CA LYS A 100 13.60 19.16 52.47
C LYS A 100 14.65 20.21 52.80
#